data_AF-A0A2K3UTL4-F1
#
_entry.id   AF-A0A2K3UTL4-F1
#
_cell.length_a   1.000
_cell.length_b   1.000
_cell.length_c   1.000
_cell.angle_alpha   90.00
_cell.angle_beta   90.00
_cell.angle_gamma   90.00
#
_symmetry.space_group_name_H-M   'P 1'
#
loop_
_entity.id
_entity.type
_entity.pdbx_description
1 polymer ?
#
loop_
_entity_poly.entity_id
_entity_poly.type
_entity_poly.pdbx_seq_one_letter_code
_entity_poly.pdbx_strand_id
1 'polypeptide(L)'
;MIRTKRVQSGDWRTVEWFWNASGTAFFQAPAGAQIKVRYGVGWFGFDRQKQTLDGVRFKKLTIGTASIARARMQVRVAQTVDVTYDVYPGNVSITTPEIPV
;
A
#
# COMPACT_ATOMS: atom_id res chain seq x y z
N MET A 1 0.46 11.46 5.55
CA MET A 1 0.39 12.29 4.32
C MET A 1 -0.54 11.65 3.31
N ILE A 2 -1.64 12.33 2.98
CA ILE A 2 -2.64 11.85 2.02
C ILE A 2 -2.09 11.95 0.59
N ARG A 3 -2.26 10.89 -0.20
CA ARG A 3 -1.88 10.79 -1.61
C ARG A 3 -3.00 10.16 -2.41
N THR A 4 -3.15 10.59 -3.66
CA THR A 4 -4.08 10.00 -4.63
C THR A 4 -3.31 9.61 -5.87
N LYS A 5 -3.52 8.37 -6.35
CA LYS A 5 -2.91 7.87 -7.59
C LYS A 5 -3.94 7.18 -8.45
N ARG A 6 -3.95 7.50 -9.75
CA ARG A 6 -4.75 6.79 -10.74
C ARG A 6 -4.12 5.41 -11.00
N VAL A 7 -4.83 4.36 -10.62
CA VAL A 7 -4.36 2.97 -10.73
C VAL A 7 -5.07 2.31 -11.90
N GLN A 8 -4.29 1.81 -12.86
CA GLN A 8 -4.81 1.03 -13.99
C GLN A 8 -5.33 -0.33 -13.53
N SER A 9 -6.44 -0.77 -14.13
CA SER A 9 -7.06 -2.07 -13.87
C SER A 9 -6.17 -3.26 -14.21
N GLY A 10 -6.45 -4.39 -13.57
CA GLY A 10 -5.88 -5.69 -13.93
C GLY A 10 -4.70 -6.08 -13.07
N ASP A 11 -3.54 -5.47 -13.30
CA ASP A 11 -2.28 -5.87 -12.67
C ASP A 11 -1.97 -5.12 -11.37
N TRP A 12 -1.01 -5.66 -10.60
CA TRP A 12 -0.45 -4.98 -9.43
C TRP A 12 0.32 -3.73 -9.85
N ARG A 13 -0.10 -2.57 -9.36
CA ARG A 13 0.59 -1.29 -9.57
C ARG A 13 1.25 -0.85 -8.28
N THR A 14 2.50 -0.40 -8.38
CA THR A 14 3.21 0.18 -7.24
C THR A 14 2.67 1.58 -6.96
N VAL A 15 2.19 1.79 -5.74
CA VAL A 15 1.79 3.12 -5.27
C VAL A 15 2.92 3.77 -4.49
N GLU A 16 3.74 3.03 -3.74
CA GLU A 16 4.86 3.62 -2.99
C GLU A 16 6.12 2.75 -3.07
N TRP A 17 7.27 3.41 -3.11
CA TRP A 17 8.59 2.80 -3.19
C TRP A 17 9.41 3.13 -1.94
N PHE A 18 10.11 2.13 -1.42
CA PHE A 18 10.95 2.23 -0.24
C PHE A 18 12.31 1.60 -0.51
N TRP A 19 13.38 2.32 -0.17
CA TRP A 19 14.76 1.88 -0.26
C TRP A 19 15.46 2.30 1.02
N ASN A 20 15.94 1.34 1.81
CA ASN A 20 16.49 1.60 3.15
C ASN A 20 15.57 2.48 4.02
N ALA A 21 14.25 2.30 3.91
CA ALA A 21 13.26 3.14 4.55
C ALA A 21 12.09 2.30 5.09
N SER A 22 11.53 2.73 6.21
CA SER A 22 10.27 2.19 6.73
C SER A 22 9.12 3.11 6.38
N GLY A 23 7.92 2.55 6.28
CA GLY A 23 6.73 3.32 5.99
C GLY A 23 5.46 2.58 6.31
N THR A 24 4.42 3.35 6.59
CA THR A 24 3.10 2.85 6.92
C THR A 24 2.09 3.53 6.00
N ALA A 25 1.20 2.77 5.37
CA ALA A 25 0.12 3.33 4.58
C ALA A 25 -1.23 2.71 4.92
N PHE A 26 -2.27 3.55 4.89
CA PHE A 26 -3.65 3.15 5.14
C PHE A 26 -4.49 3.31 3.88
N PHE A 27 -5.24 2.27 3.56
CA PHE A 27 -6.10 2.18 2.37
C PHE A 27 -7.51 1.80 2.79
N GLN A 28 -8.53 2.35 2.14
CA GLN A 28 -9.94 2.05 2.45
C GLN A 28 -10.73 1.67 1.21
N ALA A 29 -10.52 2.42 0.13
CA ALA A 29 -11.29 2.33 -1.11
C ALA A 29 -10.37 2.17 -2.34
N PRO A 30 -10.90 1.69 -3.47
CA PRO A 30 -12.28 1.22 -3.68
C PRO A 30 -12.52 -0.20 -3.14
N ALA A 31 -13.77 -0.54 -2.88
CA ALA A 31 -14.17 -1.88 -2.47
C ALA A 31 -13.74 -2.93 -3.51
N GLY A 32 -13.23 -4.06 -3.02
CA GLY A 32 -12.69 -5.14 -3.86
C GLY A 32 -11.26 -4.91 -4.36
N ALA A 33 -10.68 -3.72 -4.17
CA ALA A 33 -9.26 -3.52 -4.43
C ALA A 33 -8.41 -4.41 -3.49
N GLN A 34 -7.29 -4.89 -4.00
CA GLN A 34 -6.34 -5.67 -3.20
C GLN A 34 -5.07 -4.85 -3.00
N ILE A 35 -4.51 -4.93 -1.81
CA ILE A 35 -3.28 -4.25 -1.43
C ILE A 35 -2.25 -5.27 -0.93
N LYS A 36 -0.97 -5.01 -1.12
CA LYS A 36 0.12 -5.84 -0.57
C LYS A 36 1.42 -5.07 -0.46
N VAL A 37 2.37 -5.65 0.27
CA VAL A 37 3.78 -5.26 0.22
C VAL A 37 4.56 -6.26 -0.63
N ARG A 38 5.39 -5.76 -1.56
CA ARG A 38 6.34 -6.55 -2.35
C ARG A 38 7.76 -6.21 -1.92
N TYR A 39 8.51 -7.19 -1.45
CA TYR A 39 9.94 -7.07 -1.15
C TYR A 39 10.78 -7.66 -2.28
N GLY A 40 11.99 -7.14 -2.47
CA GLY A 40 12.98 -7.67 -3.41
C GLY A 40 12.74 -7.30 -4.87
N VAL A 41 13.66 -7.77 -5.73
CA VAL A 41 13.70 -7.53 -7.18
C VAL A 41 13.78 -8.88 -7.91
N GLY A 42 13.08 -9.01 -9.04
CA GLY A 42 13.08 -10.23 -9.84
C GLY A 42 12.53 -11.45 -9.09
N TRP A 43 13.17 -12.60 -9.33
CA TRP A 43 12.76 -13.92 -8.82
C TRP A 43 12.81 -14.05 -7.29
N PHE A 44 13.72 -13.32 -6.63
CA PHE A 44 13.88 -13.37 -5.16
C PHE A 44 12.88 -12.51 -4.39
N GLY A 45 11.97 -11.83 -5.08
CA GLY A 45 10.98 -11.04 -4.39
C GLY A 45 9.85 -11.90 -3.81
N PHE A 46 9.32 -11.48 -2.67
CA PHE A 46 8.19 -12.11 -2.01
C PHE A 46 7.13 -11.07 -1.62
N ASP A 47 5.89 -11.53 -1.48
CA ASP A 47 4.75 -10.71 -1.13
C ASP A 47 4.39 -10.89 0.35
N ARG A 48 3.94 -9.82 1.01
CA ARG A 48 3.43 -9.85 2.39
C ARG A 48 2.21 -8.95 2.55
N GLN A 49 1.47 -9.18 3.64
CA GLN A 49 0.33 -8.34 4.06
C GLN A 49 -0.71 -8.14 2.96
N LYS A 50 -0.95 -9.17 2.15
CA LYS A 50 -1.98 -9.13 1.11
C LYS A 50 -3.35 -9.03 1.78
N GLN A 51 -4.09 -7.98 1.45
CA GLN A 51 -5.40 -7.67 2.03
C GLN A 51 -6.36 -7.22 0.93
N THR A 52 -7.66 -7.35 1.19
CA THR A 52 -8.73 -6.84 0.33
C THR A 52 -9.44 -5.71 1.04
N LEU A 53 -9.70 -4.62 0.30
CA LEU A 53 -10.44 -3.46 0.77
C LEU A 53 -11.94 -3.74 0.69
N ASP A 54 -12.66 -3.35 1.73
CA ASP A 54 -14.13 -3.44 1.79
C ASP A 54 -14.81 -2.11 1.43
N GLY A 55 -14.04 -1.03 1.21
CA GLY A 55 -14.58 0.31 0.95
C GLY A 55 -15.00 1.06 2.21
N VAL A 56 -14.90 0.44 3.40
CA VAL A 56 -15.45 0.98 4.65
C VAL A 56 -14.38 1.07 5.73
N ARG A 57 -13.61 0.01 5.96
CA ARG A 57 -12.60 -0.08 7.01
C ARG A 57 -11.22 0.19 6.45
N PHE A 58 -10.44 0.99 7.15
CA PHE A 58 -9.02 1.17 6.82
C PHE A 58 -8.25 -0.14 7.00
N LYS A 59 -7.44 -0.47 6.00
CA LYS A 59 -6.45 -1.55 5.99
C LYS A 59 -5.06 -0.95 5.97
N LYS A 60 -4.19 -1.49 6.82
CA LYS A 60 -2.82 -0.98 7.04
C LYS A 60 -1.81 -1.86 6.31
N LEU A 61 -0.88 -1.24 5.59
CA LEU A 61 0.37 -1.84 5.16
C LEU A 61 1.54 -1.21 5.89
N THR A 62 2.48 -2.03 6.33
CA THR A 62 3.67 -1.58 7.04
C THR A 62 4.92 -2.20 6.43
N ILE A 63 5.91 -1.37 6.14
CA ILE A 63 7.25 -1.78 5.74
C ILE A 63 8.19 -1.54 6.93
N GLY A 64 8.71 -2.62 7.51
CA GLY A 64 9.67 -2.58 8.61
C GLY A 64 11.13 -2.40 8.14
N THR A 65 12.04 -2.33 9.13
CA THR A 65 13.50 -2.13 9.00
C THR A 65 14.23 -3.17 8.15
N ALA A 66 13.58 -4.28 7.76
CA ALA A 66 14.10 -5.22 6.76
C ALA A 66 14.18 -4.63 5.32
N SER A 67 13.87 -3.34 5.14
CA SER A 67 14.01 -2.57 3.90
C SER A 67 15.46 -2.38 3.39
N ILE A 68 16.44 -3.13 3.92
CA ILE A 68 17.78 -3.23 3.29
C ILE A 68 17.62 -3.64 1.80
N ALA A 69 16.57 -4.41 1.49
CA ALA A 69 16.12 -4.66 0.13
C ALA A 69 14.95 -3.75 -0.30
N ARG A 70 14.91 -3.39 -1.60
CA ARG A 70 13.83 -2.62 -2.26
C ARG A 70 12.45 -3.15 -1.87
N ALA A 71 11.61 -2.31 -1.28
CA ALA A 71 10.23 -2.64 -0.91
C ALA A 71 9.23 -1.73 -1.63
N ARG A 72 8.03 -2.25 -1.86
CA ARG A 72 6.95 -1.57 -2.60
C ARG A 72 5.61 -1.82 -1.93
N MET A 73 4.80 -0.79 -1.80
CA MET A 73 3.37 -0.97 -1.56
C MET A 73 2.67 -1.00 -2.92
N GLN A 74 1.83 -2.01 -3.12
CA GLN A 74 1.16 -2.24 -4.39
C GLN A 74 -0.34 -2.39 -4.19
N VAL A 75 -1.09 -1.94 -5.20
CA VAL A 75 -2.54 -2.02 -5.27
C VAL A 75 -2.95 -2.68 -6.58
N ARG A 76 -3.99 -3.49 -6.54
CA ARG A 76 -4.66 -4.08 -7.69
C ARG A 76 -6.13 -3.71 -7.65
N VAL A 77 -6.65 -3.18 -8.75
CA VAL A 77 -8.05 -2.75 -8.88
C VAL A 77 -8.71 -3.45 -10.06
N ALA A 78 -10.00 -3.71 -9.96
CA ALA A 78 -10.78 -4.31 -11.04
C ALA A 78 -11.06 -3.31 -12.18
N GLN A 79 -11.21 -2.04 -11.85
CA GLN A 79 -11.47 -0.94 -12.78
C GLN A 79 -10.45 0.18 -12.57
N THR A 80 -10.08 0.87 -13.65
CA THR A 80 -9.11 1.98 -13.56
C THR A 80 -9.72 3.12 -12.77
N VAL A 81 -9.11 3.45 -11.64
CA VAL A 81 -9.72 4.30 -10.61
C VAL A 81 -8.66 5.02 -9.79
N ASP A 82 -9.04 6.13 -9.20
CA ASP A 82 -8.17 6.89 -8.31
C ASP A 82 -8.22 6.25 -6.92
N VAL A 83 -7.04 5.91 -6.41
CA VAL A 83 -6.87 5.32 -5.08
C VAL A 83 -6.25 6.37 -4.17
N THR A 84 -7.01 6.77 -3.16
CA THR A 84 -6.55 7.67 -2.10
C THR A 84 -6.11 6.85 -0.89
N TYR A 85 -4.94 7.18 -0.37
CA TYR A 85 -4.33 6.51 0.78
C TYR A 85 -3.50 7.50 1.56
N ASP A 86 -3.26 7.18 2.82
CA ASP A 86 -2.51 8.04 3.72
C ASP A 86 -1.24 7.32 4.14
N VAL A 87 -0.09 7.91 3.81
CA VAL A 87 1.24 7.33 3.98
C VAL A 87 2.08 8.16 4.93
N TYR A 88 2.78 7.48 5.83
CA TYR A 88 3.69 8.07 6.78
C TYR A 88 5.07 7.39 6.69
N PRO A 89 6.15 8.16 6.85
CA PRO A 89 7.47 7.56 7.06
C PRO A 89 7.49 6.84 8.42
N GLY A 90 8.28 5.79 8.53
CA GLY A 90 8.44 5.08 9.79
C GLY A 90 7.40 3.98 10.06
N ASN A 91 7.63 3.27 11.17
CA ASN A 91 6.69 2.33 11.73
C ASN A 91 5.79 3.11 12.68
N VAL A 92 4.64 3.58 12.19
CA VAL A 92 3.82 4.50 12.97
C VAL A 92 2.80 3.71 13.78
N SER A 93 2.75 3.96 15.09
CA SER A 93 1.72 3.48 16.01
C SER A 93 0.38 4.21 15.86
N ILE A 94 0.09 4.74 14.66
CA ILE A 94 -1.21 5.31 14.33
C ILE A 94 -2.17 4.15 14.00
N THR A 95 -3.36 4.19 14.59
CA THR A 95 -4.48 3.25 14.35
C THR A 95 -5.49 3.79 13.34
N THR A 96 -5.55 5.11 13.16
CA THR A 96 -6.56 5.79 12.33
C THR A 96 -5.88 6.85 11.46
N PRO A 97 -5.98 6.77 10.11
CA PRO A 97 -5.38 7.76 9.21
C PRO A 97 -6.15 9.08 9.19
N GLU A 98 -5.54 10.11 8.61
CA GLU A 98 -6.11 11.45 8.44
C GLU A 98 -7.05 11.58 7.23
N ILE A 99 -7.35 10.48 6.52
CA ILE A 99 -8.26 10.50 5.37
C ILE A 99 -9.66 10.92 5.86
N PRO A 100 -10.20 12.08 5.44
CA PRO A 100 -11.56 12.45 5.78
C PRO A 100 -12.52 11.43 5.14
N VAL A 101 -13.41 10.88 5.96
CA VAL A 101 -14.47 9.93 5.55
C VAL A 101 -15.58 10.61 4.76
#